data_AF-A0A3D1KJ32-F1
#
_entry.id   AF-A0A3D1KJ32-F1
#
_cell.length_a   1.000
_cell.length_b   1.000
_cell.length_c   1.000
_cell.angle_alpha   90.00
_cell.angle_beta   90.00
_cell.angle_gamma   90.00
#
_symmetry.space_group_name_H-M   'P 1'
#
loop_
_entity.id
_entity.type
_entity.pdbx_description
1 polymer ?
#
loop_
_entity_poly.entity_id
_entity_poly.type
_entity_poly.pdbx_seq_one_letter_code
_entity_poly.pdbx_strand_id
1 'polypeptide(L)'
;MAKFKAEILSPTHIGTGTALTPEEDYDVFDGTVFRVCVNKLLTSFQIADMEQAANALGKKGVAGIVDYAIDKGVDVNNAELYQSPCYGNPKQITEMFAGGLGPSPMVPATSIKGSVRTALIWWMLKNDPALLRKAEDALLQQGRPRKLEFTDDAFMSLLVGRDPNHDIGRIFSFGDSPELPWNSIEISTVVVEVPRASSKLQHKILPRGSTPVLDEATMIHLESLKAGTLYESSFRIDTRLMEEKSLGWQPYQISAIQNLPRACNEHALSLIVSRLAFWTHYSVDTLIEFYSGLKTQVESLLAANNGTFVLPVGWGTGLQSKTIMDLFSPKTQYELSGFYGQRSGDRVHAECGSVVADDEDDPTKWECATCKKRGLVTDVDVWAPAKSHKVCIDRNGEVAAELGWMQIHVDMPKFETAQATTAPQRPTTPPPTQRPPQTTTQPPQPQVAPASDRKTGTVKSWGPDKPYGFITPDQGGKDVFVHQNTLVGVKELTPGQKVSYEVRLDGQGRPQATSVKVV
;
A
#
# COMPACT_ATOMS: atom_id res chain seq x y z
N MET A 1 22.61 -17.73 8.16
CA MET A 1 21.34 -17.24 7.56
C MET A 1 21.52 -17.24 6.05
N ALA A 2 20.51 -17.64 5.30
CA ALA A 2 20.54 -17.47 3.85
C ALA A 2 20.60 -15.97 3.53
N LYS A 3 21.22 -15.62 2.41
CA LYS A 3 21.21 -14.25 1.90
C LYS A 3 20.18 -14.14 0.79
N PHE A 4 19.67 -12.94 0.58
CA PHE A 4 19.05 -12.57 -0.68
C PHE A 4 19.90 -11.51 -1.37
N LYS A 5 19.80 -11.48 -2.69
CA LYS A 5 20.37 -10.42 -3.53
C LYS A 5 19.24 -9.61 -4.12
N ALA A 6 19.38 -8.30 -4.14
CA ALA A 6 18.40 -7.41 -4.72
C ALA A 6 19.04 -6.46 -5.72
N GLU A 7 18.29 -6.17 -6.78
CA GLU A 7 18.63 -5.26 -7.86
C GLU A 7 17.46 -4.30 -8.08
N ILE A 8 17.75 -3.00 -8.07
CA ILE A 8 16.78 -1.97 -8.43
C ILE A 8 16.65 -1.95 -9.96
N LEU A 9 15.45 -2.20 -10.48
CA LEU A 9 15.19 -2.22 -11.93
C LEU A 9 14.66 -0.89 -12.45
N SER A 10 14.06 -0.07 -11.58
CA SER A 10 13.63 1.29 -11.92
C SER A 10 13.75 2.22 -10.71
N PRO A 11 13.76 3.56 -10.91
CA PRO A 11 13.93 4.51 -9.82
C PRO A 11 13.02 4.21 -8.63
N THR A 12 13.60 3.95 -7.46
CA THR A 12 12.85 3.43 -6.32
C THR A 12 12.96 4.36 -5.12
N HIS A 13 11.83 4.89 -4.68
CA HIS A 13 11.73 5.74 -3.49
C HIS A 13 11.00 5.05 -2.35
N ILE A 14 11.62 5.05 -1.19
CA ILE A 14 11.04 4.64 0.08
C ILE A 14 11.25 5.81 1.03
N GLY A 15 10.19 6.56 1.33
CA GLY A 15 10.30 7.80 2.12
C GLY A 15 10.10 7.60 3.61
N THR A 16 10.68 8.51 4.39
CA THR A 16 10.45 8.67 5.85
C THR A 16 9.26 9.57 6.16
N GLY A 17 8.79 10.33 5.16
CA GLY A 17 7.85 11.43 5.35
C GLY A 17 8.53 12.75 5.69
N THR A 18 9.85 12.75 5.85
CA THR A 18 10.70 13.94 5.93
C THR A 18 10.99 14.45 4.52
N ALA A 19 11.27 15.74 4.42
CA ALA A 19 11.53 16.34 3.15
C ALA A 19 12.55 17.47 3.31
N LEU A 20 13.52 17.44 2.41
CA LEU A 20 14.74 18.22 2.40
C LEU A 20 14.51 19.60 1.83
N THR A 21 15.22 20.61 2.33
CA THR A 21 15.04 22.00 1.87
C THR A 21 16.34 22.70 1.48
N PRO A 22 16.30 23.70 0.57
CA PRO A 22 17.50 24.46 0.20
C PRO A 22 18.17 25.19 1.39
N GLU A 23 17.40 25.47 2.44
CA GLU A 23 17.88 26.15 3.64
C GLU A 23 18.81 25.27 4.48
N GLU A 24 18.57 23.96 4.51
CA GLU A 24 19.25 23.05 5.44
C GLU A 24 20.05 21.94 4.74
N ASP A 25 19.69 21.59 3.50
CA ASP A 25 20.02 20.27 2.97
C ASP A 25 20.79 20.26 1.64
N TYR A 26 20.46 21.16 0.73
CA TYR A 26 21.03 21.14 -0.61
C TYR A 26 21.13 22.53 -1.22
N ASP A 27 21.99 22.65 -2.23
CA ASP A 27 22.00 23.79 -3.13
C ASP A 27 21.59 23.34 -4.55
N VAL A 28 21.12 24.27 -5.38
CA VAL A 28 20.77 24.01 -6.77
C VAL A 28 21.56 24.96 -7.66
N PHE A 29 22.46 24.40 -8.45
CA PHE A 29 23.29 25.14 -9.39
C PHE A 29 23.22 24.51 -10.78
N ASP A 30 22.89 25.32 -11.79
CA ASP A 30 22.78 24.91 -13.20
C ASP A 30 21.93 23.63 -13.42
N GLY A 31 20.74 23.60 -12.81
CA GLY A 31 19.81 22.45 -12.91
C GLY A 31 20.31 21.17 -12.24
N THR A 32 21.33 21.27 -11.38
CA THR A 32 21.87 20.15 -10.61
C THR A 32 21.71 20.43 -9.12
N VAL A 33 21.15 19.45 -8.42
CA VAL A 33 21.04 19.44 -6.95
C VAL A 33 22.36 18.94 -6.38
N PHE A 34 22.92 19.69 -5.43
CA PHE A 34 24.09 19.35 -4.65
C PHE A 34 23.63 19.07 -3.21
N ARG A 35 23.54 17.79 -2.84
CA ARG A 35 23.20 17.40 -1.47
C ARG A 35 24.44 17.52 -0.59
N VAL A 36 24.35 18.31 0.47
CA VAL A 36 25.50 18.64 1.34
C VAL A 36 25.21 18.22 2.77
N CYS A 37 26.21 17.62 3.43
CA CYS A 37 26.18 17.42 4.87
C CYS A 37 26.66 18.71 5.57
N VAL A 38 25.72 19.61 5.89
CA VAL A 38 26.03 20.90 6.51
C VAL A 38 26.84 20.75 7.80
N ASN A 39 26.57 19.72 8.62
CA ASN A 39 27.36 19.44 9.82
C ASN A 39 28.83 19.16 9.51
N LYS A 40 29.13 18.34 8.48
CA LYS A 40 30.51 18.10 8.05
C LYS A 40 31.17 19.36 7.51
N LEU A 41 30.41 20.17 6.76
CA LEU A 41 30.91 21.43 6.22
C LEU A 41 31.27 22.41 7.34
N LEU A 42 30.37 22.58 8.33
CA LEU A 42 30.60 23.44 9.50
C LEU A 42 31.86 23.02 10.29
N THR A 43 32.10 21.71 10.45
CA THR A 43 33.30 21.21 11.15
C THR A 43 34.60 21.41 10.37
N SER A 44 34.52 21.78 9.08
CA SER A 44 35.69 22.03 8.23
C SER A 44 36.20 23.48 8.34
N PHE A 45 35.43 24.39 8.93
CA PHE A 45 35.87 25.77 9.18
C PHE A 45 36.78 25.87 10.39
N GLN A 46 37.68 26.86 10.37
CA GLN A 46 38.38 27.28 11.57
C GLN A 46 37.40 27.93 12.56
N ILE A 47 37.68 27.82 13.86
CA ILE A 47 36.84 28.39 14.93
C ILE A 47 36.56 29.89 14.70
N ALA A 48 37.55 30.62 14.21
CA ALA A 48 37.44 32.06 13.94
C ALA A 48 36.43 32.42 12.84
N ASP A 49 36.11 31.49 11.94
CA ASP A 49 35.19 31.70 10.82
C ASP A 49 33.79 31.08 11.06
N MET A 50 33.59 30.33 12.15
CA MET A 50 32.34 29.61 12.42
C MET A 50 31.13 30.54 12.56
N GLU A 51 31.27 31.69 13.20
CA GLU A 51 30.16 32.63 13.38
C GLU A 51 29.68 33.17 12.02
N GLN A 52 30.62 33.53 11.14
CA GLN A 52 30.33 34.02 9.81
C GLN A 52 29.77 32.91 8.92
N ALA A 53 30.27 31.68 9.03
CA ALA A 53 29.73 30.51 8.32
C ALA A 53 28.26 30.24 8.74
N ALA A 54 27.97 30.26 10.05
CA ALA A 54 26.61 30.10 10.57
C ALA A 54 25.69 31.26 10.12
N ASN A 55 26.21 32.49 10.09
CA ASN A 55 25.47 33.65 9.57
C ASN A 55 25.20 33.55 8.06
N ALA A 56 26.12 32.97 7.28
CA ALA A 56 25.93 32.75 5.85
C ALA A 56 24.83 31.70 5.60
N LEU A 57 24.87 30.59 6.34
CA LEU A 57 23.80 29.57 6.37
C LEU A 57 22.44 30.19 6.71
N GLY A 58 22.36 30.97 7.79
CA GLY A 58 21.10 31.57 8.22
C GLY A 58 20.52 32.61 7.25
N LYS A 59 21.33 33.20 6.35
CA LYS A 59 20.88 34.22 5.38
C LYS A 59 20.45 33.64 4.04
N LYS A 60 21.16 32.64 3.53
CA LYS A 60 20.99 32.11 2.16
C LYS A 60 20.91 30.58 2.11
N GLY A 61 20.76 29.90 3.24
CA GLY A 61 20.71 28.45 3.30
C GLY A 61 22.05 27.80 2.91
N VAL A 62 21.97 26.60 2.35
CA VAL A 62 23.16 25.84 1.95
C VAL A 62 23.99 26.58 0.92
N ALA A 63 23.36 27.27 -0.03
CA ALA A 63 24.05 28.13 -1.01
C ALA A 63 24.97 29.16 -0.31
N GLY A 64 24.47 29.79 0.75
CA GLY A 64 25.23 30.80 1.50
C GLY A 64 26.48 30.26 2.17
N ILE A 65 26.39 29.10 2.84
CA ILE A 65 27.54 28.50 3.50
C ILE A 65 28.53 27.90 2.49
N VAL A 66 28.05 27.39 1.36
CA VAL A 66 28.90 26.90 0.26
C VAL A 66 29.68 28.06 -0.37
N ASP A 67 29.02 29.17 -0.71
CA ASP A 67 29.67 30.40 -1.20
C ASP A 67 30.77 30.86 -0.22
N TYR A 68 30.43 30.92 1.07
CA TYR A 68 31.38 31.33 2.12
C TYR A 68 32.55 30.35 2.29
N ALA A 69 32.30 29.04 2.17
CA ALA A 69 33.34 28.02 2.21
C ALA A 69 34.33 28.21 1.04
N ILE A 70 33.82 28.42 -0.17
CA ILE A 70 34.64 28.65 -1.37
C ILE A 70 35.50 29.91 -1.20
N ASP A 71 34.91 31.02 -0.73
CA ASP A 71 35.62 32.28 -0.46
C ASP A 71 36.75 32.12 0.56
N LYS A 72 36.61 31.19 1.50
CA LYS A 72 37.59 30.88 2.54
C LYS A 72 38.58 29.78 2.15
N GLY A 73 38.45 29.20 0.96
CA GLY A 73 39.28 28.08 0.50
C GLY A 73 39.03 26.78 1.28
N VAL A 74 37.85 26.64 1.89
CA VAL A 74 37.41 25.39 2.54
C VAL A 74 36.93 24.43 1.45
N ASP A 75 37.42 23.19 1.49
CA ASP A 75 37.03 22.16 0.52
C ASP A 75 35.60 21.67 0.77
N VAL A 76 34.67 22.12 -0.07
CA VAL A 76 33.26 21.74 -0.03
C VAL A 76 33.01 20.27 -0.43
N ASN A 77 33.92 19.67 -1.20
CA ASN A 77 33.73 18.31 -1.73
C ASN A 77 33.72 17.26 -0.60
N ASN A 78 34.40 17.53 0.51
CA ASN A 78 34.40 16.63 1.67
C ASN A 78 33.04 16.58 2.41
N ALA A 79 32.20 17.60 2.21
CA ALA A 79 30.86 17.66 2.76
C ALA A 79 29.77 17.23 1.76
N GLU A 80 30.11 17.07 0.49
CA GLU A 80 29.18 16.61 -0.54
C GLU A 80 28.77 15.16 -0.30
N LEU A 81 27.46 14.90 -0.41
CA LEU A 81 26.90 13.55 -0.35
C LEU A 81 26.74 13.00 -1.76
N TYR A 82 26.02 13.71 -2.62
CA TYR A 82 25.88 13.40 -4.04
C TYR A 82 25.45 14.63 -4.83
N GLN A 83 25.67 14.56 -6.14
CA GLN A 83 25.10 15.48 -7.12
C GLN A 83 24.10 14.72 -7.97
N SER A 84 22.97 15.36 -8.26
CA SER A 84 22.01 14.78 -9.17
C SER A 84 21.31 15.86 -9.98
N PRO A 85 21.25 15.69 -11.30
CA PRO A 85 20.48 16.60 -12.12
C PRO A 85 18.99 16.50 -11.81
N CYS A 86 18.29 17.64 -11.86
CA CYS A 86 16.86 17.67 -11.70
C CYS A 86 16.20 18.48 -12.81
N TYR A 87 14.97 18.11 -13.15
CA TYR A 87 14.11 18.97 -13.94
C TYR A 87 13.54 20.06 -13.04
N GLY A 88 13.59 21.32 -13.47
CA GLY A 88 13.09 22.46 -12.68
C GLY A 88 13.95 22.78 -11.45
N ASN A 89 13.43 23.64 -10.57
CA ASN A 89 14.09 24.06 -9.34
C ASN A 89 13.30 23.55 -8.11
N PRO A 90 13.76 22.50 -7.42
CA PRO A 90 13.02 21.89 -6.32
C PRO A 90 12.97 22.85 -5.12
N LYS A 91 11.75 23.20 -4.70
CA LYS A 91 11.52 23.89 -3.41
C LYS A 91 11.71 22.98 -2.21
N GLN A 92 11.44 21.69 -2.43
CA GLN A 92 11.57 20.65 -1.43
C GLN A 92 11.77 19.31 -2.14
N ILE A 93 12.54 18.42 -1.52
CA ILE A 93 12.80 17.07 -2.04
C ILE A 93 12.37 16.05 -0.99
N THR A 94 11.52 15.09 -1.34
CA THR A 94 11.15 14.02 -0.39
C THR A 94 12.36 13.11 -0.14
N GLU A 95 12.75 12.95 1.13
CA GLU A 95 13.96 12.25 1.52
C GLU A 95 13.82 10.73 1.39
N MET A 96 14.85 10.07 0.86
CA MET A 96 14.96 8.61 0.87
C MET A 96 15.20 8.13 2.30
N PHE A 97 14.66 6.96 2.65
CA PHE A 97 14.84 6.40 3.97
C PHE A 97 16.33 6.23 4.30
N ALA A 98 16.77 6.93 5.35
CA ALA A 98 18.09 6.82 5.94
C ALA A 98 18.00 6.08 7.28
N GLY A 99 19.01 5.27 7.59
CA GLY A 99 19.06 4.51 8.83
C GLY A 99 19.26 5.41 10.06
N GLY A 100 18.84 4.95 11.24
CA GLY A 100 18.99 5.71 12.49
C GLY A 100 20.43 5.96 12.96
N LEU A 101 21.46 5.41 12.29
CA LEU A 101 22.88 5.55 12.66
C LEU A 101 23.68 6.50 11.77
N GLY A 102 23.10 6.97 10.65
CA GLY A 102 23.78 7.87 9.72
C GLY A 102 22.85 8.30 8.58
N PRO A 103 23.20 9.34 7.82
CA PRO A 103 22.34 9.84 6.75
C PRO A 103 22.28 8.88 5.56
N SER A 104 23.07 7.79 5.54
CA SER A 104 23.18 6.90 4.41
C SER A 104 21.83 6.24 4.05
N PRO A 105 21.47 6.23 2.76
CA PRO A 105 20.22 5.63 2.29
C PRO A 105 20.20 4.12 2.55
N MET A 106 19.01 3.57 2.83
CA MET A 106 18.81 2.13 2.95
C MET A 106 17.40 1.70 2.54
N VAL A 107 17.25 0.42 2.24
CA VAL A 107 15.97 -0.23 1.97
C VAL A 107 15.53 -0.98 3.23
N PRO A 108 14.46 -0.53 3.92
CA PRO A 108 13.94 -1.25 5.06
C PRO A 108 13.25 -2.55 4.62
N ALA A 109 13.45 -3.62 5.39
CA ALA A 109 12.87 -4.93 5.17
C ALA A 109 11.33 -4.90 5.12
N THR A 110 10.72 -3.97 5.85
CA THR A 110 9.26 -3.79 5.90
C THR A 110 8.67 -3.42 4.54
N SER A 111 9.40 -2.67 3.70
CA SER A 111 8.94 -2.31 2.34
C SER A 111 8.91 -3.51 1.40
N ILE A 112 9.94 -4.35 1.45
CA ILE A 112 9.99 -5.60 0.68
C ILE A 112 8.91 -6.56 1.20
N LYS A 113 8.84 -6.73 2.52
CA LYS A 113 7.91 -7.65 3.17
C LYS A 113 6.45 -7.29 2.89
N GLY A 114 6.09 -6.00 2.89
CA GLY A 114 4.75 -5.54 2.52
C GLY A 114 4.38 -5.93 1.09
N SER A 115 5.30 -5.75 0.16
CA SER A 115 5.09 -6.06 -1.26
C SER A 115 4.99 -7.58 -1.51
N VAL A 116 5.82 -8.38 -0.86
CA VAL A 116 5.73 -9.85 -0.86
C VAL A 116 4.41 -10.31 -0.24
N ARG A 117 3.98 -9.73 0.89
CA ARG A 117 2.70 -10.03 1.54
C ARG A 117 1.53 -9.81 0.58
N THR A 118 1.49 -8.68 -0.12
CA THR A 118 0.46 -8.40 -1.12
C THR A 118 0.45 -9.45 -2.23
N ALA A 119 1.62 -9.84 -2.76
CA ALA A 119 1.72 -10.87 -3.79
C ALA A 119 1.25 -12.25 -3.31
N LEU A 120 1.58 -12.63 -2.06
CA LEU A 120 1.11 -13.88 -1.46
C LEU A 120 -0.41 -13.88 -1.30
N ILE A 121 -0.99 -12.77 -0.81
CA ILE A 121 -2.44 -12.62 -0.70
C ILE A 121 -3.11 -12.74 -2.06
N TRP A 122 -2.62 -11.99 -3.04
CA TRP A 122 -3.12 -12.03 -4.41
C TRP A 122 -3.07 -13.46 -4.97
N TRP A 123 -1.96 -14.17 -4.78
CA TRP A 123 -1.79 -15.53 -5.26
C TRP A 123 -2.73 -16.54 -4.59
N MET A 124 -2.94 -16.42 -3.26
CA MET A 124 -3.90 -17.26 -2.53
C MET A 124 -5.31 -17.08 -3.08
N LEU A 125 -5.75 -15.84 -3.29
CA LEU A 125 -7.09 -15.53 -3.80
C LEU A 125 -7.28 -15.95 -5.26
N LYS A 126 -6.29 -15.70 -6.11
CA LYS A 126 -6.31 -16.10 -7.52
C LYS A 126 -6.49 -17.61 -7.69
N ASN A 127 -5.84 -18.41 -6.84
CA ASN A 127 -5.84 -19.87 -6.95
C ASN A 127 -6.99 -20.56 -6.20
N ASP A 128 -7.75 -19.83 -5.37
CA ASP A 128 -8.91 -20.36 -4.65
C ASP A 128 -10.13 -19.44 -4.83
N PRO A 129 -10.98 -19.71 -5.85
CA PRO A 129 -12.19 -18.93 -6.08
C PRO A 129 -13.20 -18.95 -4.93
N ALA A 130 -13.19 -19.99 -4.09
CA ALA A 130 -14.06 -20.06 -2.92
C ALA A 130 -13.53 -19.14 -1.81
N LEU A 131 -12.21 -19.08 -1.62
CA LEU A 131 -11.57 -18.12 -0.74
C LEU A 131 -11.80 -16.68 -1.20
N LEU A 132 -11.67 -16.40 -2.51
CA LEU A 132 -11.96 -15.08 -3.09
C LEU A 132 -13.38 -14.61 -2.78
N ARG A 133 -14.40 -15.47 -2.98
CA ARG A 133 -15.79 -15.13 -2.63
C ARG A 133 -15.97 -14.83 -1.15
N LYS A 134 -15.37 -15.64 -0.26
CA LYS A 134 -15.40 -15.39 1.19
C LYS A 134 -14.73 -14.05 1.56
N ALA A 135 -13.63 -13.72 0.90
CA ALA A 135 -12.93 -12.46 1.06
C ALA A 135 -13.81 -11.26 0.63
N GLU A 136 -14.48 -11.36 -0.53
CA GLU A 136 -15.43 -10.33 -0.98
C GLU A 136 -16.60 -10.16 -0.01
N ASP A 137 -17.20 -11.27 0.43
CA ASP A 137 -18.30 -11.24 1.41
C ASP A 137 -17.85 -10.57 2.71
N ALA A 138 -16.65 -10.89 3.20
CA ALA A 138 -16.09 -10.27 4.40
C ALA A 138 -15.88 -8.75 4.24
N LEU A 139 -15.45 -8.29 3.06
CA LEU A 139 -15.28 -6.87 2.77
C LEU A 139 -16.63 -6.14 2.68
N LEU A 140 -17.62 -6.73 2.02
CA LEU A 140 -18.93 -6.11 1.81
C LEU A 140 -19.81 -6.09 3.07
N GLN A 141 -19.67 -7.08 3.96
CA GLN A 141 -20.45 -7.15 5.21
C GLN A 141 -20.10 -6.05 6.23
N GLN A 142 -18.94 -5.39 6.11
CA GLN A 142 -18.49 -4.40 7.11
C GLN A 142 -19.11 -2.99 6.93
N GLY A 143 -19.78 -2.70 5.82
CA GLY A 143 -20.30 -1.35 5.52
C GLY A 143 -19.17 -0.32 5.33
N ARG A 144 -19.51 0.98 5.20
CA ARG A 144 -18.51 2.08 5.09
C ARG A 144 -17.66 2.16 6.37
N PRO A 145 -16.34 1.92 6.32
CA PRO A 145 -15.49 2.07 7.50
C PRO A 145 -15.43 3.55 7.91
N ARG A 146 -15.55 3.85 9.22
CA ARG A 146 -15.48 5.24 9.75
C ARG A 146 -14.05 5.81 9.74
N LYS A 147 -13.03 4.99 9.50
CA LYS A 147 -11.63 5.35 9.24
C LYS A 147 -11.03 4.37 8.22
N LEU A 148 -10.28 4.88 7.24
CA LEU A 148 -9.54 4.08 6.25
C LEU A 148 -8.48 3.14 6.88
N GLU A 149 -8.13 3.34 8.15
CA GLU A 149 -6.98 2.68 8.79
C GLU A 149 -7.27 1.27 9.33
N PHE A 150 -8.51 0.77 9.25
CA PHE A 150 -8.88 -0.58 9.70
C PHE A 150 -10.08 -1.13 8.91
N THR A 151 -10.01 -1.15 7.58
CA THR A 151 -10.59 -2.31 6.89
C THR A 151 -9.59 -3.42 7.17
N ASP A 152 -9.84 -4.42 8.03
CA ASP A 152 -9.01 -5.65 8.00
C ASP A 152 -9.38 -6.77 8.99
N ASP A 153 -10.18 -6.59 10.05
CA ASP A 153 -10.27 -7.67 11.05
C ASP A 153 -10.77 -9.00 10.46
N ALA A 154 -11.90 -9.07 9.75
CA ALA A 154 -12.38 -10.34 9.19
C ALA A 154 -11.62 -10.77 7.92
N PHE A 155 -11.34 -9.81 7.03
CA PHE A 155 -10.67 -10.06 5.75
C PHE A 155 -9.22 -10.48 5.93
N MET A 156 -8.43 -9.76 6.74
CA MET A 156 -7.06 -10.17 7.03
C MET A 156 -7.00 -11.36 7.98
N SER A 157 -7.92 -11.49 8.94
CA SER A 157 -7.97 -12.72 9.74
C SER A 157 -8.08 -13.97 8.88
N LEU A 158 -8.88 -13.90 7.81
CA LEU A 158 -9.06 -14.98 6.85
C LEU A 158 -7.77 -15.28 6.07
N LEU A 159 -7.05 -14.26 5.62
CA LEU A 159 -5.96 -14.43 4.65
C LEU A 159 -4.60 -14.60 5.30
N VAL A 160 -4.29 -13.74 6.26
CA VAL A 160 -2.96 -13.61 6.85
C VAL A 160 -2.93 -14.05 8.30
N GLY A 161 -4.07 -14.11 8.99
CA GLY A 161 -4.19 -14.62 10.36
C GLY A 161 -4.85 -13.63 11.30
N ARG A 162 -5.44 -14.17 12.38
CA ARG A 162 -6.34 -13.42 13.28
C ARG A 162 -5.68 -12.34 14.15
N ASP A 163 -4.38 -12.43 14.33
CA ASP A 163 -3.58 -11.51 15.14
C ASP A 163 -2.11 -11.64 14.73
N PRO A 164 -1.22 -10.74 15.20
CA PRO A 164 0.19 -10.78 14.85
C PRO A 164 0.90 -12.10 15.19
N ASN A 165 0.41 -12.93 16.13
CA ASN A 165 1.00 -14.23 16.45
C ASN A 165 0.62 -15.33 15.47
N HIS A 166 -0.52 -15.17 14.79
CA HIS A 166 -1.00 -16.09 13.78
C HIS A 166 -0.76 -15.54 12.36
N ASP A 167 0.06 -14.49 12.23
CA ASP A 167 0.33 -13.85 10.95
C ASP A 167 1.29 -14.71 10.10
N ILE A 168 0.89 -15.10 8.88
CA ILE A 168 1.73 -15.90 7.96
C ILE A 168 3.06 -15.23 7.63
N GLY A 169 3.12 -13.91 7.73
CA GLY A 169 4.34 -13.12 7.58
C GLY A 169 5.38 -13.40 8.66
N ARG A 170 5.06 -14.14 9.73
CA ARG A 170 6.06 -14.62 10.69
C ARG A 170 6.93 -15.75 10.14
N ILE A 171 6.43 -16.48 9.15
CA ILE A 171 7.12 -17.62 8.56
C ILE A 171 8.36 -17.16 7.78
N PHE A 172 8.37 -15.93 7.25
CA PHE A 172 9.50 -15.41 6.51
C PHE A 172 9.97 -14.04 7.01
N SER A 173 11.26 -13.78 6.87
CA SER A 173 11.87 -12.50 7.23
C SER A 173 12.92 -12.08 6.22
N PHE A 174 12.88 -10.80 5.85
CA PHE A 174 13.95 -10.10 5.17
C PHE A 174 14.70 -9.25 6.21
N GLY A 175 16.01 -9.12 6.05
CA GLY A 175 16.80 -8.11 6.75
C GLY A 175 16.79 -6.79 5.99
N ASP A 176 17.00 -5.68 6.71
CA ASP A 176 17.21 -4.37 6.11
C ASP A 176 18.45 -4.41 5.20
N SER A 177 18.50 -3.57 4.17
CA SER A 177 19.74 -3.43 3.40
C SER A 177 20.85 -2.89 4.30
N PRO A 178 22.13 -3.14 3.96
CA PRO A 178 23.20 -2.31 4.49
C PRO A 178 22.97 -0.84 4.09
N GLU A 179 23.72 0.06 4.71
CA GLU A 179 23.86 1.43 4.20
C GLU A 179 24.34 1.39 2.75
N LEU A 180 23.60 2.05 1.86
CA LEU A 180 23.90 2.12 0.45
C LEU A 180 24.76 3.36 0.18
N PRO A 181 25.69 3.29 -0.78
CA PRO A 181 26.56 4.43 -1.09
C PRO A 181 25.75 5.58 -1.69
N TRP A 182 26.14 6.81 -1.40
CA TRP A 182 25.43 8.00 -1.91
C TRP A 182 25.37 8.10 -3.43
N ASN A 183 26.34 7.53 -4.14
CA ASN A 183 26.31 7.48 -5.60
C ASN A 183 25.17 6.59 -6.16
N SER A 184 24.49 5.80 -5.32
CA SER A 184 23.29 5.05 -5.67
C SER A 184 22.01 5.90 -5.66
N ILE A 185 22.07 7.15 -5.19
CA ILE A 185 20.93 8.08 -5.13
C ILE A 185 20.93 9.03 -6.32
N GLU A 186 19.72 9.33 -6.81
CA GLU A 186 19.40 10.39 -7.75
C GLU A 186 18.15 11.16 -7.31
N ILE A 187 17.95 12.35 -7.86
CA ILE A 187 16.71 13.10 -7.75
C ILE A 187 15.79 12.70 -8.91
N SER A 188 14.71 11.99 -8.58
CA SER A 188 13.62 11.77 -9.53
C SER A 188 12.65 12.93 -9.46
N THR A 189 12.35 13.53 -10.62
CA THR A 189 11.23 14.46 -10.77
C THR A 189 10.02 13.69 -11.25
N VAL A 190 8.98 13.64 -10.43
CA VAL A 190 7.80 12.82 -10.65
C VAL A 190 6.60 13.69 -11.00
N VAL A 191 5.91 13.33 -12.08
CA VAL A 191 4.61 13.87 -12.46
C VAL A 191 3.55 12.78 -12.33
N VAL A 192 2.29 13.20 -12.19
CA VAL A 192 1.14 12.30 -12.13
C VAL A 192 0.38 12.39 -13.43
N GLU A 193 0.48 11.37 -14.26
CA GLU A 193 -0.29 11.25 -15.50
C GLU A 193 -1.72 10.85 -15.20
N VAL A 194 -2.67 11.59 -15.78
CA VAL A 194 -4.10 11.28 -15.70
C VAL A 194 -4.70 11.13 -17.11
N PRO A 195 -5.44 10.04 -17.37
CA PRO A 195 -6.30 9.92 -18.54
C PRO A 195 -7.31 11.06 -18.65
N ARG A 196 -7.50 11.57 -19.87
CA ARG A 196 -8.60 12.48 -20.22
C ARG A 196 -9.49 11.87 -21.32
N ALA A 197 -10.70 12.40 -21.43
CA ALA A 197 -11.74 11.94 -22.36
C ALA A 197 -11.33 11.79 -23.83
N SER A 198 -10.25 12.45 -24.26
CA SER A 198 -9.75 12.42 -25.64
C SER A 198 -8.69 11.34 -25.91
N SER A 199 -8.56 10.31 -25.08
CA SER A 199 -7.44 9.34 -25.13
C SER A 199 -6.06 10.02 -25.09
N LYS A 200 -5.96 11.16 -24.41
CA LYS A 200 -4.70 11.86 -24.16
C LYS A 200 -4.35 11.76 -22.69
N LEU A 201 -3.05 11.67 -22.41
CA LEU A 201 -2.52 11.89 -21.07
C LEU A 201 -2.30 13.38 -20.85
N GLN A 202 -2.50 13.80 -19.60
CA GLN A 202 -2.13 15.12 -19.11
C GLN A 202 -1.52 14.98 -17.73
N HIS A 203 -0.53 15.81 -17.43
CA HIS A 203 -0.08 15.97 -16.06
C HIS A 203 -1.23 16.49 -15.18
N LYS A 204 -1.39 15.91 -14.00
CA LYS A 204 -2.37 16.37 -13.02
C LYS A 204 -1.98 17.77 -12.52
N ILE A 205 -2.87 18.73 -12.78
CA ILE A 205 -2.78 20.11 -12.27
C ILE A 205 -3.79 20.26 -11.14
N LEU A 206 -3.36 20.77 -9.97
CA LEU A 206 -4.28 21.12 -8.88
C LEU A 206 -5.07 22.40 -9.25
N PRO A 207 -6.33 22.54 -8.82
CA PRO A 207 -7.15 23.68 -9.24
C PRO A 207 -6.64 24.98 -8.61
N ARG A 208 -5.91 25.78 -9.38
CA ARG A 208 -5.92 27.24 -9.30
C ARG A 208 -6.07 27.76 -10.72
N GLY A 209 -7.07 28.62 -10.93
CA GLY A 209 -7.63 28.91 -12.24
C GLY A 209 -6.61 29.39 -13.28
N SER A 210 -6.96 29.08 -14.54
CA SER A 210 -6.34 29.44 -15.83
C SER A 210 -5.42 28.38 -16.47
N THR A 211 -5.30 28.52 -17.79
CA THR A 211 -4.87 27.57 -18.84
C THR A 211 -3.44 27.00 -18.69
N PRO A 212 -3.18 25.73 -19.09
CA PRO A 212 -2.01 24.98 -18.65
C PRO A 212 -0.71 25.34 -19.38
N VAL A 213 0.33 25.61 -18.59
CA VAL A 213 1.76 25.55 -18.97
C VAL A 213 2.41 24.45 -18.12
N LEU A 214 3.40 23.72 -18.65
CA LEU A 214 4.10 22.63 -17.94
C LEU A 214 4.68 23.09 -16.57
N ASP A 215 5.02 24.37 -16.45
CA ASP A 215 5.47 25.03 -15.21
C ASP A 215 4.41 25.08 -14.09
N GLU A 216 3.16 24.73 -14.36
CA GLU A 216 2.06 24.68 -13.37
C GLU A 216 1.68 23.26 -12.94
N ALA A 217 2.31 22.22 -13.52
CA ALA A 217 2.13 20.85 -13.08
C ALA A 217 2.74 20.66 -11.68
N THR A 218 2.05 19.92 -10.80
CA THR A 218 2.62 19.59 -9.48
C THR A 218 3.73 18.57 -9.66
N MET A 219 4.97 19.05 -9.75
CA MET A 219 6.16 18.21 -9.74
C MET A 219 6.47 17.79 -8.32
N ILE A 220 6.77 16.51 -8.15
CA ILE A 220 7.20 15.95 -6.89
C ILE A 220 8.66 15.56 -7.06
N HIS A 221 9.56 16.28 -6.41
CA HIS A 221 10.97 15.91 -6.35
C HIS A 221 11.20 14.99 -5.17
N LEU A 222 11.92 13.91 -5.40
CA LEU A 222 12.25 12.94 -4.36
C LEU A 222 13.61 12.31 -4.62
N GLU A 223 14.26 11.85 -3.56
CA GLU A 223 15.44 11.01 -3.67
C GLU A 223 15.03 9.58 -4.02
N SER A 224 15.64 8.98 -5.03
CA SER A 224 15.38 7.60 -5.44
C SER A 224 16.67 6.82 -5.61
N LEU A 225 16.62 5.52 -5.32
CA LEU A 225 17.67 4.59 -5.72
C LEU A 225 17.68 4.44 -7.23
N LYS A 226 18.86 4.57 -7.82
CA LYS A 226 19.12 4.39 -9.25
C LYS A 226 18.86 2.95 -9.68
N ALA A 227 18.31 2.79 -10.88
CA ALA A 227 18.30 1.50 -11.56
C ALA A 227 19.73 0.93 -11.67
N GLY A 228 19.88 -0.39 -11.52
CA GLY A 228 21.16 -1.08 -11.43
C GLY A 228 21.81 -1.09 -10.05
N THR A 229 21.23 -0.43 -9.04
CA THR A 229 21.74 -0.52 -7.66
C THR A 229 21.57 -1.94 -7.12
N LEU A 230 22.66 -2.53 -6.63
CA LEU A 230 22.71 -3.89 -6.09
C LEU A 230 22.98 -3.88 -4.59
N TYR A 231 22.33 -4.78 -3.86
CA TYR A 231 22.68 -5.06 -2.46
C TYR A 231 22.36 -6.50 -2.06
N GLU A 232 22.96 -6.96 -0.95
CA GLU A 232 22.65 -8.25 -0.33
C GLU A 232 22.20 -8.03 1.12
N SER A 233 21.24 -8.83 1.58
CA SER A 233 20.87 -8.86 3.01
C SER A 233 20.37 -10.26 3.42
N SER A 234 19.98 -10.43 4.67
CA SER A 234 19.54 -11.70 5.22
C SER A 234 18.12 -12.05 4.77
N PHE A 235 17.90 -13.33 4.46
CA PHE A 235 16.58 -13.90 4.23
C PHE A 235 16.44 -15.20 5.02
N ARG A 236 15.23 -15.45 5.51
CA ARG A 236 14.92 -16.69 6.23
C ARG A 236 13.48 -17.08 6.01
N ILE A 237 13.27 -18.38 5.82
CA ILE A 237 11.99 -19.06 6.03
C ILE A 237 12.13 -19.96 7.25
N ASP A 238 11.22 -19.82 8.20
CA ASP A 238 11.13 -20.62 9.41
C ASP A 238 10.25 -21.84 9.16
N THR A 239 10.86 -22.93 8.70
CA THR A 239 10.15 -24.17 8.38
C THR A 239 9.54 -24.85 9.61
N ARG A 240 10.13 -24.64 10.80
CA ARG A 240 9.55 -25.16 12.05
C ARG A 240 8.24 -24.45 12.38
N LEU A 241 8.19 -23.13 12.16
CA LEU A 241 6.96 -22.38 12.35
C LEU A 241 5.87 -22.84 11.39
N MET A 242 6.22 -23.22 10.15
CA MET A 242 5.25 -23.76 9.17
C MET A 242 4.60 -25.07 9.62
N GLU A 243 5.34 -25.91 10.36
CA GLU A 243 4.88 -27.22 10.86
C GLU A 243 4.09 -27.11 12.19
N GLU A 244 4.12 -25.95 12.84
CA GLU A 244 3.50 -25.72 14.14
C GLU A 244 1.97 -25.70 14.05
N LYS A 245 1.36 -26.86 14.34
CA LYS A 245 -0.09 -27.08 14.24
C LYS A 245 -0.91 -26.15 15.13
N SER A 246 -0.36 -25.73 16.28
CA SER A 246 -1.09 -24.87 17.23
C SER A 246 -1.42 -23.47 16.66
N LEU A 247 -0.71 -23.04 15.61
CA LEU A 247 -0.96 -21.76 14.94
C LEU A 247 -2.10 -21.83 13.91
N GLY A 248 -2.57 -23.02 13.57
CA GLY A 248 -3.76 -23.19 12.73
C GLY A 248 -3.60 -22.74 11.28
N TRP A 249 -2.38 -22.85 10.73
CA TRP A 249 -2.08 -22.50 9.34
C TRP A 249 -3.01 -23.24 8.38
N GLN A 250 -3.57 -22.49 7.44
CA GLN A 250 -4.39 -23.07 6.38
C GLN A 250 -3.51 -23.62 5.25
N PRO A 251 -3.91 -24.69 4.56
CA PRO A 251 -3.11 -25.28 3.48
C PRO A 251 -2.75 -24.28 2.37
N TYR A 252 -3.65 -23.35 2.03
CA TYR A 252 -3.39 -22.32 1.02
C TYR A 252 -2.31 -21.32 1.47
N GLN A 253 -2.20 -21.03 2.77
CA GLN A 253 -1.17 -20.15 3.33
C GLN A 253 0.21 -20.78 3.20
N ILE A 254 0.33 -22.06 3.60
CA ILE A 254 1.58 -22.81 3.49
C ILE A 254 1.99 -22.97 2.03
N SER A 255 1.02 -23.29 1.15
CA SER A 255 1.27 -23.40 -0.29
C SER A 255 1.80 -22.10 -0.89
N ALA A 256 1.25 -20.95 -0.49
CA ALA A 256 1.72 -19.65 -0.96
C ALA A 256 3.18 -19.37 -0.54
N ILE A 257 3.56 -19.69 0.71
CA ILE A 257 4.95 -19.54 1.17
C ILE A 257 5.90 -20.48 0.42
N GLN A 258 5.50 -21.73 0.21
CA GLN A 258 6.30 -22.71 -0.54
C GLN A 258 6.55 -22.26 -1.99
N ASN A 259 5.61 -21.50 -2.56
CA ASN A 259 5.67 -20.95 -3.91
C ASN A 259 6.01 -19.46 -3.95
N LEU A 260 6.65 -18.89 -2.91
CA LEU A 260 6.85 -17.44 -2.78
C LEU A 260 7.43 -16.77 -4.04
N PRO A 261 8.55 -17.24 -4.66
CA PRO A 261 9.06 -16.61 -5.87
C PRO A 261 8.04 -16.61 -7.02
N ARG A 262 7.33 -17.73 -7.19
CA ARG A 262 6.29 -17.87 -8.21
C ARG A 262 5.08 -16.96 -7.93
N ALA A 263 4.63 -16.87 -6.68
CA ALA A 263 3.56 -15.99 -6.27
C ALA A 263 3.90 -14.52 -6.58
N CYS A 264 5.11 -14.09 -6.26
CA CYS A 264 5.62 -12.76 -6.62
C CYS A 264 5.64 -12.54 -8.13
N ASN A 265 6.20 -13.47 -8.91
CA ASN A 265 6.29 -13.33 -10.37
C ASN A 265 4.93 -13.35 -11.06
N GLU A 266 3.99 -14.19 -10.64
CA GLU A 266 2.63 -14.20 -11.22
C GLU A 266 1.88 -12.90 -10.93
N HIS A 267 2.02 -12.35 -9.73
CA HIS A 267 1.46 -11.05 -9.37
C HIS A 267 2.11 -9.91 -10.17
N ALA A 268 3.45 -9.90 -10.25
CA ALA A 268 4.19 -8.93 -11.04
C ALA A 268 3.77 -8.97 -12.52
N LEU A 269 3.65 -10.17 -13.11
CA LEU A 269 3.21 -10.33 -14.49
C LEU A 269 1.80 -9.76 -14.71
N SER A 270 0.87 -9.96 -13.78
CA SER A 270 -0.47 -9.37 -13.86
C SER A 270 -0.43 -7.84 -13.92
N LEU A 271 0.38 -7.22 -13.06
CA LEU A 271 0.58 -5.78 -13.05
C LEU A 271 1.25 -5.28 -14.34
N ILE A 272 2.31 -5.97 -14.78
CA ILE A 272 3.06 -5.64 -16.00
C ILE A 272 2.16 -5.69 -17.24
N VAL A 273 1.33 -6.72 -17.38
CA VAL A 273 0.39 -6.84 -18.51
C VAL A 273 -0.60 -5.67 -18.50
N SER A 274 -1.13 -5.29 -17.33
CA SER A 274 -2.00 -4.13 -17.23
C SER A 274 -1.28 -2.82 -17.55
N ARG A 275 -0.01 -2.67 -17.16
CA ARG A 275 0.79 -1.46 -17.41
C ARG A 275 1.15 -1.34 -18.89
N LEU A 276 1.58 -2.43 -19.50
CA LEU A 276 1.90 -2.49 -20.92
C LEU A 276 0.68 -2.10 -21.77
N ALA A 277 -0.49 -2.68 -21.48
CA ALA A 277 -1.73 -2.33 -22.18
C ALA A 277 -2.06 -0.83 -22.05
N PHE A 278 -1.89 -0.24 -20.86
CA PHE A 278 -2.11 1.18 -20.62
C PHE A 278 -1.15 2.05 -21.44
N TRP A 279 0.15 1.78 -21.36
CA TRP A 279 1.16 2.59 -22.04
C TRP A 279 1.14 2.43 -23.56
N THR A 280 0.77 1.25 -24.07
CA THR A 280 0.50 1.04 -25.50
C THR A 280 -0.69 1.87 -25.98
N HIS A 281 -1.78 1.95 -25.19
CA HIS A 281 -2.94 2.77 -25.55
C HIS A 281 -2.59 4.25 -25.71
N TYR A 282 -1.68 4.77 -24.88
CA TYR A 282 -1.25 6.17 -24.92
C TYR A 282 0.06 6.42 -25.70
N SER A 283 0.60 5.40 -26.36
CA SER A 283 1.82 5.49 -27.20
C SER A 283 3.03 6.10 -26.47
N VAL A 284 3.29 5.64 -25.24
CA VAL A 284 4.46 6.07 -24.46
C VAL A 284 5.60 5.07 -24.66
N ASP A 285 6.34 5.21 -25.76
CA ASP A 285 7.32 4.23 -26.26
C ASP A 285 8.36 3.81 -25.21
N THR A 286 8.91 4.75 -24.46
CA THR A 286 9.88 4.48 -23.39
C THR A 286 9.36 3.47 -22.37
N LEU A 287 8.10 3.60 -21.96
CA LEU A 287 7.47 2.70 -20.99
C LEU A 287 6.99 1.40 -21.64
N ILE A 288 6.59 1.43 -22.92
CA ILE A 288 6.26 0.22 -23.68
C ILE A 288 7.49 -0.68 -23.80
N GLU A 289 8.66 -0.13 -24.13
CA GLU A 289 9.91 -0.86 -24.23
C GLU A 289 10.30 -1.47 -22.88
N PHE A 290 10.31 -0.65 -21.82
CA PHE A 290 10.61 -1.11 -20.45
C PHE A 290 9.71 -2.27 -20.03
N TYR A 291 8.38 -2.13 -20.17
CA TYR A 291 7.44 -3.16 -19.74
C TYR A 291 7.45 -4.40 -20.63
N SER A 292 7.78 -4.28 -21.91
CA SER A 292 7.96 -5.43 -22.80
C SER A 292 9.19 -6.26 -22.40
N GLY A 293 10.30 -5.59 -22.07
CA GLY A 293 11.50 -6.24 -21.54
C GLY A 293 11.22 -6.92 -20.20
N LEU A 294 10.60 -6.20 -19.27
CA LEU A 294 10.27 -6.73 -17.94
C LEU A 294 9.30 -7.92 -18.00
N LYS A 295 8.31 -7.87 -18.91
CA LYS A 295 7.40 -8.99 -19.17
C LYS A 295 8.17 -10.24 -19.59
N THR A 296 9.06 -10.09 -20.56
CA THR A 296 9.89 -11.20 -21.08
C THR A 296 10.76 -11.81 -19.98
N GLN A 297 11.37 -10.96 -19.15
CA GLN A 297 12.16 -11.38 -17.99
C GLN A 297 11.31 -12.20 -17.00
N VAL A 298 10.15 -11.68 -16.59
CA VAL A 298 9.28 -12.36 -15.61
C VAL A 298 8.73 -13.69 -16.17
N GLU A 299 8.37 -13.75 -17.45
CA GLU A 299 7.95 -15.00 -18.10
C GLU A 299 9.08 -16.04 -18.10
N SER A 300 10.33 -15.61 -18.34
CA SER A 300 11.51 -16.48 -18.23
C SER A 300 11.72 -16.99 -16.80
N LEU A 301 11.56 -16.13 -15.79
CA LEU A 301 11.67 -16.52 -14.38
C LEU A 301 10.60 -17.54 -13.97
N LEU A 302 9.36 -17.36 -14.43
CA LEU A 302 8.27 -18.32 -14.20
C LEU A 302 8.55 -19.67 -14.85
N ALA A 303 9.14 -19.69 -16.04
CA ALA A 303 9.53 -20.92 -16.72
C ALA A 303 10.72 -21.63 -16.03
N ALA A 304 11.70 -20.86 -15.54
CA ALA A 304 12.86 -21.39 -14.83
C ALA A 304 12.49 -21.94 -13.43
N ASN A 305 11.44 -21.39 -12.81
CA ASN A 305 10.96 -21.76 -11.48
C ASN A 305 12.10 -21.78 -10.43
N ASN A 306 12.92 -20.72 -10.43
CA ASN A 306 14.04 -20.55 -9.53
C ASN A 306 13.67 -19.62 -8.34
N GLY A 307 14.66 -19.34 -7.47
CA GLY A 307 14.50 -18.44 -6.34
C GLY A 307 14.44 -16.95 -6.68
N THR A 308 14.39 -16.58 -7.97
CA THR A 308 14.39 -15.18 -8.41
C THR A 308 12.99 -14.70 -8.74
N PHE A 309 12.64 -13.51 -8.26
CA PHE A 309 11.37 -12.88 -8.54
C PHE A 309 11.46 -11.37 -8.65
N VAL A 310 10.49 -10.78 -9.35
CA VAL A 310 10.34 -9.33 -9.51
C VAL A 310 9.14 -8.86 -8.70
N LEU A 311 9.23 -7.68 -8.11
CA LEU A 311 8.13 -7.06 -7.37
C LEU A 311 8.16 -5.53 -7.44
N PRO A 312 6.98 -4.89 -7.34
CA PRO A 312 6.89 -3.45 -7.12
C PRO A 312 7.15 -3.12 -5.64
N VAL A 313 8.07 -2.21 -5.33
CA VAL A 313 8.41 -1.71 -3.99
C VAL A 313 8.43 -0.18 -3.96
N GLY A 314 7.94 0.42 -2.87
CA GLY A 314 8.10 1.84 -2.59
C GLY A 314 6.87 2.72 -2.89
N TRP A 315 7.05 4.03 -2.85
CA TRP A 315 5.96 5.02 -2.88
C TRP A 315 5.27 5.12 -4.25
N GLY A 316 6.04 5.03 -5.33
CA GLY A 316 5.59 5.33 -6.69
C GLY A 316 4.83 4.21 -7.41
N THR A 317 4.79 3.00 -6.85
CA THR A 317 4.22 1.81 -7.52
C THR A 317 2.70 1.87 -7.74
N GLY A 318 2.00 2.79 -7.07
CA GLY A 318 0.56 3.03 -7.23
C GLY A 318 -0.33 2.10 -6.39
N LEU A 319 -1.63 2.38 -6.40
CA LEU A 319 -2.62 1.63 -5.59
C LEU A 319 -2.75 0.18 -6.04
N GLN A 320 -2.75 -0.07 -7.36
CA GLN A 320 -2.93 -1.41 -7.91
C GLN A 320 -1.86 -2.39 -7.42
N SER A 321 -0.62 -1.93 -7.32
CA SER A 321 0.52 -2.73 -6.87
C SER A 321 0.53 -2.98 -5.36
N LYS A 322 -0.19 -2.16 -4.59
CA LYS A 322 -0.28 -2.20 -3.12
C LYS A 322 -1.56 -2.86 -2.62
N THR A 323 -2.47 -3.18 -3.53
CA THR A 323 -3.78 -3.77 -3.24
C THR A 323 -3.99 -4.98 -4.14
N ILE A 324 -5.16 -5.60 -4.03
CA ILE A 324 -5.55 -6.79 -4.80
C ILE A 324 -6.91 -6.57 -5.48
N MET A 325 -7.24 -5.30 -5.72
CA MET A 325 -8.57 -4.88 -6.19
C MET A 325 -8.93 -5.49 -7.54
N ASP A 326 -7.93 -5.76 -8.38
CA ASP A 326 -8.07 -6.36 -9.71
C ASP A 326 -8.72 -7.75 -9.69
N LEU A 327 -8.59 -8.49 -8.59
CA LEU A 327 -9.21 -9.81 -8.43
C LEU A 327 -10.70 -9.74 -8.09
N PHE A 328 -11.15 -8.63 -7.52
CA PHE A 328 -12.53 -8.52 -7.03
C PHE A 328 -13.51 -8.20 -8.14
N SER A 329 -14.77 -8.56 -7.91
CA SER A 329 -15.86 -8.22 -8.81
C SER A 329 -15.99 -6.70 -8.97
N PRO A 330 -16.47 -6.23 -10.13
CA PRO A 330 -16.67 -4.80 -10.40
C PRO A 330 -17.49 -4.08 -9.33
N LYS A 331 -18.51 -4.76 -8.77
CA LYS A 331 -19.29 -4.26 -7.64
C LYS A 331 -18.41 -4.01 -6.40
N THR A 332 -17.58 -4.98 -6.02
CA THR A 332 -16.67 -4.84 -4.88
C THR A 332 -15.65 -3.74 -5.13
N GLN A 333 -15.07 -3.67 -6.34
CA GLN A 333 -14.16 -2.60 -6.73
C GLN A 333 -14.83 -1.22 -6.62
N TYR A 334 -16.08 -1.09 -7.07
CA TYR A 334 -16.86 0.13 -6.95
C TYR A 334 -17.05 0.57 -5.49
N GLU A 335 -17.52 -0.33 -4.63
CA GLU A 335 -17.75 -0.02 -3.21
C GLU A 335 -16.45 0.41 -2.52
N LEU A 336 -15.37 -0.34 -2.74
CA LEU A 336 -14.05 -0.04 -2.19
C LEU A 336 -13.49 1.30 -2.72
N SER A 337 -13.64 1.61 -4.00
CA SER A 337 -13.22 2.90 -4.58
C SER A 337 -13.92 4.08 -3.90
N GLY A 338 -15.18 3.88 -3.48
CA GLY A 338 -15.93 4.82 -2.65
C GLY A 338 -15.31 5.07 -1.28
N PHE A 339 -14.75 4.05 -0.65
CA PHE A 339 -14.07 4.19 0.64
C PHE A 339 -12.80 5.01 0.49
N TYR A 340 -12.01 4.80 -0.57
CA TYR A 340 -10.77 5.53 -0.80
C TYR A 340 -10.95 6.93 -1.39
N GLY A 341 -12.18 7.45 -1.47
CA GLY A 341 -12.47 8.75 -2.06
C GLY A 341 -12.14 8.82 -3.56
N GLN A 342 -12.03 7.67 -4.24
CA GLN A 342 -11.67 7.56 -5.65
C GLN A 342 -12.89 7.49 -6.59
N ARG A 343 -14.08 7.83 -6.10
CA ARG A 343 -15.27 7.99 -6.94
C ARG A 343 -15.14 9.15 -7.94
N SER A 344 -14.14 10.01 -7.80
CA SER A 344 -13.84 11.08 -8.73
C SER A 344 -12.89 10.60 -9.83
N GLY A 345 -13.46 10.17 -10.95
CA GLY A 345 -12.74 9.89 -12.19
C GLY A 345 -13.74 9.84 -13.33
N ASP A 346 -13.32 10.26 -14.52
CA ASP A 346 -14.10 10.07 -15.74
C ASP A 346 -14.31 8.55 -15.91
N ARG A 347 -15.55 8.09 -15.73
CA ARG A 347 -15.89 6.68 -15.96
C ARG A 347 -15.77 6.41 -17.46
N VAL A 348 -15.21 5.27 -17.87
CA VAL A 348 -14.94 4.97 -19.29
C VAL A 348 -15.68 3.72 -19.73
N HIS A 349 -16.26 3.75 -20.92
CA HIS A 349 -16.95 2.62 -21.51
C HIS A 349 -15.94 1.53 -21.92
N ALA A 350 -16.13 0.30 -21.44
CA ALA A 350 -15.17 -0.80 -21.56
C ALA A 350 -14.80 -1.18 -22.99
N GLU A 351 -15.72 -1.05 -23.95
CA GLU A 351 -15.43 -1.40 -25.35
C GLU A 351 -14.73 -0.28 -26.13
N CYS A 352 -15.05 0.99 -25.86
CA CYS A 352 -14.59 2.11 -26.70
C CYS A 352 -13.72 3.13 -25.97
N GLY A 353 -13.43 2.92 -24.67
CA GLY A 353 -12.57 3.77 -23.84
C GLY A 353 -13.07 5.20 -23.62
N SER A 354 -14.25 5.55 -24.15
CA SER A 354 -14.79 6.90 -24.11
C SER A 354 -15.45 7.17 -22.78
N VAL A 355 -15.35 8.41 -22.31
CA VAL A 355 -15.95 8.83 -21.05
C VAL A 355 -17.47 8.73 -21.13
N VAL A 356 -18.06 8.15 -20.10
CA VAL A 356 -19.51 8.06 -19.93
C VAL A 356 -19.98 9.12 -18.96
N ALA A 357 -21.01 9.85 -19.36
CA ALA A 357 -21.69 10.81 -18.50
C ALA A 357 -22.79 10.10 -17.71
N ASP A 358 -23.06 10.60 -16.50
CA ASP A 358 -24.32 10.26 -15.82
C ASP A 358 -25.49 10.78 -16.65
N ASP A 359 -26.58 10.03 -16.66
CA ASP A 359 -27.86 10.54 -17.14
C ASP A 359 -28.33 11.66 -16.19
N GLU A 360 -28.66 12.83 -16.74
CA GLU A 360 -29.03 14.02 -15.95
C GLU A 360 -30.33 13.80 -15.15
N ASP A 361 -31.22 12.93 -15.61
CA ASP A 361 -32.51 12.64 -14.99
C ASP A 361 -32.45 11.42 -14.05
N ASP A 362 -31.49 10.50 -14.26
CA ASP A 362 -31.32 9.29 -13.45
C ASP A 362 -29.83 8.96 -13.21
N PRO A 363 -29.24 9.39 -12.08
CA PRO A 363 -27.82 9.17 -11.76
C PRO A 363 -27.45 7.70 -11.49
N THR A 364 -28.42 6.78 -11.60
CA THR A 364 -28.16 5.33 -11.61
C THR A 364 -27.88 4.79 -13.01
N LYS A 365 -27.96 5.63 -14.05
CA LYS A 365 -27.71 5.30 -15.45
C LYS A 365 -26.57 6.13 -16.03
N TRP A 366 -25.93 5.58 -17.06
CA TRP A 366 -24.90 6.26 -17.83
C TRP A 366 -25.18 6.16 -19.33
N GLU A 367 -24.64 7.11 -20.10
CA GLU A 367 -24.59 7.06 -21.56
C GLU A 367 -23.16 7.32 -22.06
N CYS A 368 -22.69 6.50 -23.00
CA CYS A 368 -21.43 6.73 -23.68
C CYS A 368 -21.58 7.78 -24.78
N ALA A 369 -20.81 8.86 -24.72
CA ALA A 369 -20.87 9.93 -25.71
C ALA A 369 -20.53 9.46 -27.14
N THR A 370 -19.64 8.48 -27.27
CA THR A 370 -19.10 7.99 -28.55
C THR A 370 -19.97 6.91 -29.18
N CYS A 371 -20.30 5.84 -28.45
CA CYS A 371 -21.05 4.72 -29.00
C CYS A 371 -22.55 4.73 -28.68
N LYS A 372 -23.02 5.72 -27.90
CA LYS A 372 -24.43 5.90 -27.51
C LYS A 372 -25.06 4.72 -26.75
N LYS A 373 -24.24 3.77 -26.28
CA LYS A 373 -24.68 2.72 -25.36
C LYS A 373 -25.04 3.33 -24.01
N ARG A 374 -26.04 2.72 -23.37
CA ARG A 374 -26.53 3.08 -22.04
C ARG A 374 -26.49 1.86 -21.13
N GLY A 375 -26.31 2.09 -19.84
CA GLY A 375 -26.34 1.04 -18.84
C GLY A 375 -26.58 1.61 -17.45
N LEU A 376 -26.64 0.74 -16.46
CA LEU A 376 -26.67 1.11 -15.05
C LEU A 376 -25.25 1.40 -14.57
N VAL A 377 -25.09 2.30 -13.61
CA VAL A 377 -23.79 2.58 -12.97
C VAL A 377 -23.27 1.33 -12.24
N THR A 378 -24.11 0.36 -11.95
CA THR A 378 -23.71 -0.95 -11.43
C THR A 378 -23.21 -1.93 -12.49
N ASP A 379 -23.40 -1.61 -13.77
CA ASP A 379 -22.94 -2.45 -14.88
C ASP A 379 -21.42 -2.40 -14.99
N VAL A 380 -20.84 -3.58 -15.24
CA VAL A 380 -19.41 -3.87 -15.25
C VAL A 380 -18.63 -3.04 -16.29
N ASP A 381 -19.34 -2.51 -17.29
CA ASP A 381 -18.75 -1.92 -18.49
C ASP A 381 -18.25 -0.48 -18.33
N VAL A 382 -18.21 0.05 -17.10
CA VAL A 382 -17.95 1.48 -16.84
C VAL A 382 -16.89 1.75 -15.78
N TRP A 383 -16.40 0.71 -15.12
CA TRP A 383 -15.57 0.86 -13.93
C TRP A 383 -14.09 0.66 -14.21
N ALA A 384 -13.45 1.74 -14.64
CA ALA A 384 -12.06 1.98 -14.30
C ALA A 384 -11.96 3.43 -13.82
N PRO A 385 -11.62 3.72 -12.54
CA PRO A 385 -11.11 5.04 -12.24
C PRO A 385 -9.96 5.29 -13.21
N ALA A 386 -9.92 6.47 -13.83
CA ALA A 386 -8.80 6.91 -14.64
C ALA A 386 -7.51 6.63 -13.85
N LYS A 387 -6.79 5.56 -14.22
CA LYS A 387 -5.65 5.08 -13.45
C LYS A 387 -4.64 6.21 -13.55
N SER A 388 -4.39 6.91 -12.45
CA SER A 388 -3.33 7.90 -12.43
C SER A 388 -2.01 7.19 -12.27
N HIS A 389 -1.03 7.48 -13.12
CA HIS A 389 0.29 6.87 -13.07
C HIS A 389 1.31 7.89 -12.61
N LYS A 390 2.17 7.50 -11.68
CA LYS A 390 3.32 8.31 -11.28
C LYS A 390 4.49 7.94 -12.17
N VAL A 391 5.03 8.90 -12.89
CA VAL A 391 6.15 8.69 -13.82
C VAL A 391 7.25 9.69 -13.52
N CYS A 392 8.49 9.24 -13.61
CA CYS A 392 9.66 10.10 -13.62
C CYS A 392 9.77 10.76 -15.00
N ILE A 393 10.10 12.04 -15.01
CA ILE A 393 10.49 12.78 -16.21
C ILE A 393 12.00 13.02 -16.24
N ASP A 394 12.56 13.09 -17.44
CA ASP A 394 13.96 13.44 -17.65
C ASP A 394 14.19 14.96 -17.58
N ARG A 395 15.43 15.40 -17.87
CA ARG A 395 15.79 16.83 -17.88
C ARG A 395 15.12 17.64 -19.00
N ASN A 396 14.55 16.97 -20.01
CA ASN A 396 13.80 17.60 -21.09
C ASN A 396 12.29 17.67 -20.77
N GLY A 397 11.85 17.06 -19.66
CA GLY A 397 10.46 16.99 -19.27
C GLY A 397 9.71 15.82 -19.93
N GLU A 398 10.42 14.89 -20.56
CA GLU A 398 9.84 13.73 -21.21
C GLU A 398 9.73 12.54 -20.24
N VAL A 399 8.70 11.70 -20.42
CA VAL A 399 8.49 10.52 -19.57
C VAL A 399 9.65 9.53 -19.73
N ALA A 400 10.34 9.26 -18.62
CA ALA A 400 11.56 8.45 -18.59
C ALA A 400 11.33 7.07 -17.97
N ALA A 401 10.61 6.98 -16.85
CA ALA A 401 10.45 5.73 -16.12
C ALA A 401 9.21 5.70 -15.23
N GLU A 402 8.70 4.51 -14.93
CA GLU A 402 7.84 4.30 -13.77
C GLU A 402 8.65 3.87 -12.54
N LEU A 403 8.19 4.25 -11.36
CA LEU A 403 8.91 4.02 -10.11
C LEU A 403 8.70 2.61 -9.54
N GLY A 404 9.77 2.09 -8.94
CA GLY A 404 9.66 1.09 -7.88
C GLY A 404 9.72 -0.37 -8.31
N TRP A 405 10.39 -0.75 -9.40
CA TRP A 405 10.60 -2.16 -9.71
C TRP A 405 11.91 -2.68 -9.12
N MET A 406 11.85 -3.87 -8.50
CA MET A 406 13.00 -4.53 -7.89
C MET A 406 13.01 -6.03 -8.26
N GLN A 407 14.17 -6.56 -8.57
CA GLN A 407 14.42 -8.00 -8.68
C GLN A 407 15.06 -8.49 -7.38
N ILE A 408 14.63 -9.64 -6.88
CA ILE A 408 15.16 -10.29 -5.70
C ILE A 408 15.45 -11.75 -6.02
N HIS A 409 16.63 -12.23 -5.63
CA HIS A 409 16.98 -13.63 -5.60
C HIS A 409 17.10 -14.13 -4.16
N VAL A 410 16.34 -15.18 -3.82
CA VAL A 410 16.40 -15.85 -2.52
C VAL A 410 16.78 -17.32 -2.69
N ASP A 411 17.58 -17.84 -1.76
CA ASP A 411 17.77 -19.28 -1.62
C ASP A 411 16.60 -19.89 -0.86
N MET A 412 15.63 -20.46 -1.59
CA MET A 412 14.48 -21.14 -0.97
C MET A 412 14.94 -22.46 -0.31
N PRO A 413 14.48 -22.78 0.92
CA PRO A 413 14.71 -24.09 1.50
C PRO A 413 13.99 -25.16 0.67
N LYS A 414 14.53 -26.38 0.69
CA LYS A 414 13.82 -27.54 0.14
C LYS A 414 12.68 -27.89 1.08
N PHE A 415 11.45 -27.84 0.58
CA PHE A 415 10.29 -28.34 1.29
C PHE A 415 10.15 -29.83 0.99
N GLU A 416 9.96 -30.66 2.02
CA GLU A 416 9.56 -32.04 1.81
C GLU A 416 8.17 -32.02 1.16
N THR A 417 8.08 -32.50 -0.08
CA THR A 417 6.80 -32.75 -0.71
C THR A 417 6.12 -33.86 0.07
N ALA A 418 5.08 -33.50 0.84
CA ALA A 418 4.06 -34.49 1.21
C ALA A 418 3.63 -35.16 -0.10
N GLN A 419 3.82 -36.48 -0.19
CA GLN A 419 3.43 -37.27 -1.34
C GLN A 419 2.05 -36.82 -1.80
N ALA A 420 1.94 -36.43 -3.07
CA ALA A 420 0.66 -36.21 -3.70
C ALA A 420 -0.14 -37.50 -3.52
N THR A 421 -1.02 -37.51 -2.52
CA THR A 421 -2.09 -38.49 -2.43
C THR A 421 -2.92 -38.20 -3.65
N THR A 422 -2.80 -39.08 -4.64
CA THR A 422 -3.66 -39.13 -5.81
C THR A 422 -5.08 -38.85 -5.37
N ALA A 423 -5.67 -37.79 -5.93
CA ALA A 423 -7.07 -37.49 -5.71
C ALA A 423 -7.88 -38.78 -5.95
N PRO A 424 -8.75 -39.20 -5.02
CA PRO A 424 -9.59 -40.36 -5.25
C PRO A 424 -10.42 -40.07 -6.51
N GLN A 425 -10.25 -40.90 -7.53
CA GLN A 425 -11.04 -40.83 -8.74
C GLN A 425 -12.51 -40.92 -8.35
N ARG A 426 -13.29 -39.93 -8.79
CA ARG A 426 -14.74 -39.90 -8.59
C ARG A 426 -15.34 -41.16 -9.22
N PRO A 427 -16.09 -42.01 -8.48
CA PRO A 427 -16.82 -43.10 -9.08
C PRO A 427 -17.81 -42.55 -10.12
N THR A 428 -17.83 -43.16 -11.30
CA THR A 428 -18.79 -42.85 -12.36
C THR A 428 -20.21 -43.20 -11.89
N THR A 429 -21.10 -42.21 -11.90
CA THR A 429 -22.52 -42.38 -11.54
C THR A 429 -23.30 -43.00 -12.73
N PRO A 430 -24.17 -44.00 -12.52
CA PRO A 430 -25.11 -44.47 -13.53
C PRO A 430 -26.32 -43.51 -13.70
N PRO A 431 -27.08 -43.62 -14.82
CA PRO A 431 -28.08 -42.63 -15.23
C PRO A 431 -29.32 -42.60 -14.32
N PRO A 432 -30.10 -41.49 -14.34
CA PRO A 432 -31.08 -41.19 -13.31
C PRO A 432 -32.35 -42.03 -13.47
N THR A 433 -32.76 -42.71 -12.40
CA THR A 433 -34.10 -43.26 -12.24
C THR A 433 -35.01 -42.23 -11.57
N GLN A 434 -36.24 -42.12 -12.09
CA GLN A 434 -37.25 -41.14 -11.70
C GLN A 434 -37.64 -41.26 -10.22
N ARG A 435 -37.74 -40.12 -9.52
CA ARG A 435 -38.15 -40.04 -8.11
C ARG A 435 -39.66 -39.71 -8.02
N PRO A 436 -40.43 -40.32 -7.10
CA PRO A 436 -41.85 -40.00 -6.88
C PRO A 436 -42.04 -38.61 -6.24
N PRO A 437 -43.27 -38.04 -6.29
CA PRO A 437 -43.53 -36.65 -5.92
C PRO A 437 -43.30 -36.39 -4.43
N GLN A 438 -42.57 -35.31 -4.13
CA GLN A 438 -42.32 -34.83 -2.77
C GLN A 438 -43.46 -33.93 -2.30
N THR A 439 -44.06 -34.32 -1.18
CA THR A 439 -44.99 -33.50 -0.39
C THR A 439 -44.25 -32.28 0.16
N THR A 440 -44.84 -31.11 -0.03
CA THR A 440 -44.35 -29.80 0.42
C THR A 440 -44.41 -29.66 1.93
N THR A 441 -43.24 -29.58 2.57
CA THR A 441 -43.08 -28.94 3.89
C THR A 441 -42.00 -27.88 3.79
N GLN A 442 -42.40 -26.62 3.98
CA GLN A 442 -41.52 -25.45 4.03
C GLN A 442 -40.41 -25.62 5.09
N PRO A 443 -39.17 -25.17 4.81
CA PRO A 443 -38.18 -24.98 5.86
C PRO A 443 -38.56 -23.76 6.73
N PRO A 444 -38.39 -23.83 8.06
CA PRO A 444 -38.73 -22.73 8.95
C PRO A 444 -37.81 -21.52 8.72
N GLN A 445 -38.40 -20.34 8.74
CA GLN A 445 -37.72 -19.05 8.71
C GLN A 445 -36.73 -18.91 9.89
N PRO A 446 -35.62 -18.16 9.76
CA PRO A 446 -34.76 -17.83 10.89
C PRO A 446 -35.56 -17.07 11.95
N GLN A 447 -35.81 -17.72 13.08
CA GLN A 447 -36.33 -17.08 14.27
C GLN A 447 -35.25 -16.18 14.88
N VAL A 448 -35.63 -14.94 15.18
CA VAL A 448 -34.85 -13.98 15.95
C VAL A 448 -34.47 -14.61 17.30
N ALA A 449 -33.17 -14.75 17.55
CA ALA A 449 -32.67 -15.19 18.86
C ALA A 449 -33.00 -14.14 19.95
N PRO A 450 -33.32 -14.57 21.18
CA PRO A 450 -33.74 -13.68 22.27
C PRO A 450 -32.57 -12.85 22.84
N ALA A 451 -32.95 -11.77 23.52
CA ALA A 451 -32.10 -10.74 24.08
C ALA A 451 -30.90 -11.26 24.92
N SER A 452 -29.72 -10.73 24.62
CA SER A 452 -28.48 -10.88 25.39
C SER A 452 -28.61 -10.29 26.81
N ASP A 453 -27.89 -10.87 27.78
CA ASP A 453 -27.77 -10.45 29.19
C ASP A 453 -27.29 -9.00 29.34
N ARG A 454 -28.18 -8.02 29.12
CA ARG A 454 -27.92 -6.61 29.41
C ARG A 454 -28.03 -6.40 30.92
N LYS A 455 -26.93 -5.95 31.52
CA LYS A 455 -26.85 -5.55 32.93
C LYS A 455 -27.14 -4.06 33.07
N THR A 456 -27.62 -3.64 34.23
CA THR A 456 -27.79 -2.21 34.57
C THR A 456 -26.78 -1.79 35.63
N GLY A 457 -26.48 -0.49 35.66
CA GLY A 457 -25.56 0.07 36.63
C GLY A 457 -25.60 1.59 36.63
N THR A 458 -24.87 2.17 37.57
CA THR A 458 -24.78 3.61 37.76
C THR A 458 -23.36 4.07 37.48
N VAL A 459 -23.20 5.14 36.70
CA VAL A 459 -21.88 5.71 36.38
C VAL A 459 -21.27 6.27 37.65
N LYS A 460 -20.18 5.67 38.11
CA LYS A 460 -19.48 6.07 39.34
C LYS A 460 -18.56 7.25 39.08
N SER A 461 -17.84 7.22 37.97
CA SER A 461 -16.94 8.29 37.57
C SER A 461 -16.80 8.34 36.05
N TRP A 462 -16.63 9.55 35.55
CA TRP A 462 -16.30 9.84 34.15
C TRP A 462 -15.26 10.96 34.14
N GLY A 463 -14.14 10.75 33.44
CA GLY A 463 -13.07 11.74 33.40
C GLY A 463 -13.47 12.94 32.51
N PRO A 464 -13.36 14.20 32.98
CA PRO A 464 -13.65 15.37 32.16
C PRO A 464 -12.70 15.51 30.95
N ASP A 465 -11.45 15.04 31.10
CA ASP A 465 -10.40 15.10 30.06
C ASP A 465 -9.90 13.71 29.63
N LYS A 466 -10.57 12.63 30.05
CA LYS A 466 -10.16 11.25 29.76
C LYS A 466 -11.35 10.47 29.18
N PRO A 467 -11.20 9.73 28.07
CA PRO A 467 -12.31 9.08 27.36
C PRO A 467 -12.78 7.78 28.03
N TYR A 468 -12.77 7.71 29.37
CA TYR A 468 -13.16 6.53 30.13
C TYR A 468 -13.71 6.85 31.52
N GLY A 469 -14.37 5.85 32.10
CA GLY A 469 -14.97 5.91 33.42
C GLY A 469 -15.23 4.52 34.00
N PHE A 470 -16.02 4.48 35.07
CA PHE A 470 -16.40 3.24 35.74
C PHE A 470 -17.90 3.22 36.03
N ILE A 471 -18.52 2.04 35.86
CA ILE A 471 -19.93 1.77 36.17
C ILE A 471 -19.99 0.84 37.37
N THR A 472 -20.77 1.20 38.39
CA THR A 472 -21.11 0.30 39.50
C THR A 472 -22.35 -0.51 39.11
N PRO A 473 -22.25 -1.85 38.99
CA PRO A 473 -23.39 -2.70 38.64
C PRO A 473 -24.50 -2.65 39.70
N ASP A 474 -25.76 -2.59 39.27
CA ASP A 474 -26.91 -2.57 40.20
C ASP A 474 -27.07 -3.91 40.95
N GLN A 475 -26.63 -5.01 40.34
CA GLN A 475 -26.64 -6.35 40.97
C GLN A 475 -25.44 -6.61 41.90
N GLY A 476 -24.64 -5.57 42.20
CA GLY A 476 -23.42 -5.68 42.99
C GLY A 476 -22.25 -6.30 42.23
N GLY A 477 -21.04 -6.19 42.80
CA GLY A 477 -19.80 -6.68 42.18
C GLY A 477 -18.73 -5.59 42.06
N LYS A 478 -17.63 -5.92 41.36
CA LYS A 478 -16.55 -4.96 41.07
C LYS A 478 -17.01 -3.95 40.02
N ASP A 479 -16.52 -2.72 40.14
CA ASP A 479 -16.77 -1.68 39.15
C ASP A 479 -16.30 -2.13 37.75
N VAL A 480 -17.14 -1.87 36.75
CA VAL A 480 -16.90 -2.26 35.37
C VAL A 480 -16.34 -1.07 34.61
N PHE A 481 -15.23 -1.26 33.92
CA PHE A 481 -14.60 -0.21 33.13
C PHE A 481 -15.46 0.14 31.91
N VAL A 482 -15.67 1.43 31.63
CA VAL A 482 -16.38 1.91 30.44
C VAL A 482 -15.50 2.87 29.66
N HIS A 483 -15.47 2.73 28.34
CA HIS A 483 -14.72 3.60 27.44
C HIS A 483 -15.70 4.38 26.54
N GLN A 484 -15.35 5.59 26.12
CA GLN A 484 -16.19 6.42 25.26
C GLN A 484 -16.63 5.70 23.97
N ASN A 485 -15.73 4.89 23.41
CA ASN A 485 -15.98 4.07 22.22
C ASN A 485 -17.07 2.99 22.41
N THR A 486 -17.50 2.70 23.63
CA THR A 486 -18.55 1.72 23.91
C THR A 486 -19.92 2.34 24.18
N LEU A 487 -20.00 3.68 24.20
CA LEU A 487 -21.24 4.43 24.35
C LEU A 487 -22.06 4.40 23.06
N VAL A 488 -23.37 4.22 23.20
CA VAL A 488 -24.32 4.18 22.09
C VAL A 488 -25.33 5.31 22.28
N GLY A 489 -25.28 6.31 21.39
CA GLY A 489 -26.22 7.43 21.36
C GLY A 489 -25.82 8.66 22.18
N VAL A 490 -24.76 8.58 22.99
CA VAL A 490 -24.21 9.71 23.76
C VAL A 490 -22.70 9.79 23.61
N LYS A 491 -22.13 11.01 23.71
CA LYS A 491 -20.69 11.24 23.58
C LYS A 491 -19.93 11.13 24.91
N GLU A 492 -20.62 11.26 26.03
CA GLU A 492 -20.06 11.24 27.37
C GLU A 492 -21.10 10.76 28.38
N LEU A 493 -20.64 10.38 29.57
CA LEU A 493 -21.50 9.96 30.68
C LEU A 493 -21.32 10.94 31.85
N THR A 494 -22.39 11.16 32.60
CA THR A 494 -22.32 11.98 33.82
C THR A 494 -22.26 11.07 35.06
N PRO A 495 -21.42 11.34 36.07
CA PRO A 495 -21.47 10.63 37.34
C PRO A 495 -22.90 10.65 37.93
N GLY A 496 -23.39 9.50 38.39
CA GLY A 496 -24.77 9.30 38.86
C GLY A 496 -25.77 8.86 37.79
N GLN A 497 -25.40 8.85 36.50
CA GLN A 497 -26.29 8.47 35.41
C GLN A 497 -26.54 6.95 35.36
N LYS A 498 -27.79 6.55 35.09
CA LYS A 498 -28.17 5.14 34.91
C LYS A 498 -27.88 4.66 33.50
N VAL A 499 -27.32 3.46 33.39
CA VAL A 499 -26.92 2.87 32.11
C VAL A 499 -27.23 1.38 32.03
N SER A 500 -27.51 0.91 30.82
CA SER A 500 -27.63 -0.50 30.45
C SER A 500 -26.46 -0.90 29.54
N TYR A 501 -25.80 -2.00 29.85
CA TYR A 501 -24.56 -2.41 29.18
C TYR A 501 -24.39 -3.94 29.17
N GLU A 502 -23.53 -4.41 28.28
CA GLU A 502 -23.07 -5.80 28.25
C GLU A 502 -21.64 -5.86 28.82
N VAL A 503 -21.25 -6.98 29.44
CA VAL A 503 -19.88 -7.14 29.97
C VAL A 503 -19.09 -8.07 29.08
N ARG A 504 -17.94 -7.61 28.59
CA ARG A 504 -16.92 -8.44 27.95
C ARG A 504 -15.61 -8.38 28.73
N LEU A 505 -14.77 -9.40 28.59
CA LEU A 505 -13.42 -9.38 29.15
C LEU A 505 -12.47 -8.76 28.11
N ASP A 506 -11.58 -7.86 28.54
CA ASP A 506 -10.51 -7.32 27.69
C ASP A 506 -9.43 -8.39 27.40
N GLY A 507 -8.44 -8.07 26.56
CA GLY A 507 -7.32 -8.97 26.24
C GLY A 507 -6.45 -9.38 27.43
N GLN A 508 -6.69 -8.81 28.62
CA GLN A 508 -6.01 -9.11 29.89
C GLN A 508 -6.98 -9.77 30.91
N GLY A 509 -8.20 -10.11 30.51
CA GLY A 509 -9.19 -10.79 31.34
C GLY A 509 -9.97 -9.88 32.30
N ARG A 510 -9.96 -8.56 32.12
CA ARG A 510 -10.67 -7.60 32.99
C ARG A 510 -12.06 -7.23 32.42
N PRO A 511 -13.10 -7.09 33.26
CA PRO A 511 -14.46 -6.78 32.79
C PRO A 511 -14.59 -5.34 32.28
N GLN A 512 -15.04 -5.20 31.04
CA GLN A 512 -15.31 -3.95 30.33
C GLN A 512 -16.76 -3.91 29.83
N ALA A 513 -17.40 -2.76 29.97
CA ALA A 513 -18.75 -2.49 29.51
C ALA A 513 -18.76 -2.19 28.00
N THR A 514 -19.54 -2.96 27.24
CA THR A 514 -19.82 -2.79 25.81
C THR A 514 -21.28 -2.45 25.56
N SER A 515 -21.59 -1.78 24.44
CA SER A 515 -22.98 -1.45 24.05
C SER A 515 -23.75 -0.64 25.12
N VAL A 516 -23.09 0.34 25.72
CA VAL A 516 -23.59 1.12 26.86
C VAL A 516 -24.63 2.14 26.37
N LYS A 517 -25.85 2.07 26.91
CA LYS A 517 -26.94 3.03 26.64
C LYS A 517 -27.41 3.65 27.94
N VAL A 518 -27.63 4.96 27.94
CA VAL A 518 -28.31 5.67 29.04
C VAL A 518 -29.75 5.14 29.14
N VAL A 519 -30.22 4.92 30.37
CA VAL A 519 -31.58 4.42 30.68
C VAL A 519 -32.38 5.51 31.36
#